data_AF-A0A0R2PCJ8-F1
#
_entry.id   AF-A0A0R2PCJ8-F1
#
_cell.length_a   1.000
_cell.length_b   1.000
_cell.length_c   1.000
_cell.angle_alpha   90.00
_cell.angle_beta   90.00
_cell.angle_gamma   90.00
#
_symmetry.space_group_name_H-M   'P 1'
#
loop_
_entity.id
_entity.type
_entity.pdbx_description
1 polymer ?
#
loop_
_entity_poly.entity_id
_entity_poly.type
_entity_poly.pdbx_seq_one_letter_code
_entity_poly.pdbx_strand_id
1 'polypeptide(L)'
;MKFLNARIWLIVFGIFLLIGSLSGIGSVESEASKQWDGVDLTGRTLDIAASVEVVWVLNVALWGAAIIAIALLVSGHSLARIGVVAIVTVLLSQLVVGGYLGVTYNYGQGGPPWQFFVILALAIVTLVACIMNWKQKPARWYASVSD
;
A
#
# COMPACT_ATOMS: atom_id res chain seq x y z
N MET A 1 -1.84 -1.60 -25.64
CA MET A 1 -1.69 -1.93 -24.20
C MET A 1 -2.61 -1.05 -23.34
N LYS A 2 -3.94 -1.16 -23.48
CA LYS A 2 -4.89 -0.31 -22.71
C LYS A 2 -5.00 -0.70 -21.22
N PHE A 3 -4.57 -1.91 -20.87
CA PHE A 3 -4.75 -2.49 -19.53
C PHE A 3 -3.73 -2.00 -18.49
N LEU A 4 -2.53 -1.58 -18.89
CA LEU A 4 -1.46 -1.15 -17.97
C LEU A 4 -1.35 0.37 -17.89
N ASN A 5 -2.45 1.02 -17.55
CA ASN A 5 -2.48 2.46 -17.30
C ASN A 5 -2.03 2.75 -15.86
N ALA A 6 -0.88 3.39 -15.70
CA ALA A 6 -0.31 3.70 -14.38
C ALA A 6 -1.27 4.48 -13.48
N ARG A 7 -2.00 5.47 -14.02
CA ARG A 7 -2.95 6.27 -13.25
C ARG A 7 -4.08 5.41 -12.68
N ILE A 8 -4.69 4.58 -13.51
CA ILE A 8 -5.80 3.72 -13.10
C ILE A 8 -5.33 2.75 -12.02
N TRP A 9 -4.20 2.09 -12.23
CA TRP A 9 -3.69 1.14 -11.24
C TRP A 9 -3.26 1.80 -9.94
N LEU A 10 -2.68 3.02 -9.97
CA LEU A 10 -2.37 3.76 -8.75
C LEU A 10 -3.65 4.12 -7.97
N ILE A 11 -4.71 4.54 -8.67
CA ILE A 11 -6.02 4.81 -8.03
C ILE A 11 -6.58 3.52 -7.42
N VAL A 12 -6.62 2.43 -8.17
CA VAL A 12 -7.12 1.13 -7.67
C VAL A 12 -6.32 0.69 -6.46
N PHE A 13 -4.99 0.70 -6.53
CA PHE A 13 -4.13 0.32 -5.42
C PHE A 13 -4.36 1.22 -4.20
N GLY A 14 -4.40 2.53 -4.39
CA GLY A 14 -4.67 3.48 -3.31
C GLY A 14 -6.05 3.31 -2.67
N ILE A 15 -7.08 2.99 -3.46
CA ILE A 15 -8.43 2.69 -2.95
C ILE A 15 -8.42 1.42 -2.10
N PHE A 16 -7.75 0.36 -2.55
CA PHE A 16 -7.65 -0.89 -1.79
C PHE A 16 -6.88 -0.70 -0.49
N LEU A 17 -5.80 0.08 -0.49
CA LEU A 17 -5.11 0.46 0.75
C LEU A 17 -6.02 1.29 1.66
N LEU A 18 -6.72 2.29 1.13
CA LEU A 18 -7.57 3.17 1.92
C LEU A 18 -8.75 2.43 2.54
N ILE A 19 -9.59 1.80 1.71
CA ILE A 19 -10.82 1.15 2.15
C ILE A 19 -10.52 -0.16 2.87
N GLY A 20 -9.58 -0.95 2.34
CA GLY A 20 -9.23 -2.26 2.90
C GLY A 20 -8.60 -2.16 4.30
N SER A 21 -7.95 -1.04 4.62
CA SER A 21 -7.46 -0.79 5.97
C SER A 21 -8.58 -0.34 6.89
N LEU A 22 -9.40 0.63 6.47
CA LEU A 22 -10.48 1.18 7.30
C LEU A 22 -11.55 0.14 7.68
N SER A 23 -11.79 -0.86 6.84
CA SER A 23 -12.73 -1.94 7.16
C SER A 23 -12.30 -2.81 8.36
N GLY A 24 -11.02 -2.78 8.75
CA GLY A 24 -10.46 -3.54 9.87
C GLY A 24 -10.57 -2.85 11.24
N ILE A 25 -10.94 -1.57 11.30
CA ILE A 25 -10.93 -0.79 12.56
C ILE A 25 -11.87 -1.39 13.62
N GLY A 26 -13.02 -1.94 13.21
CA GLY A 26 -13.98 -2.55 14.13
C GLY A 26 -13.52 -3.88 14.75
N SER A 27 -12.41 -4.45 14.27
CA SER A 27 -11.92 -5.77 14.67
C SER A 27 -10.48 -5.75 15.19
N VAL A 28 -9.95 -4.59 15.59
CA VAL A 28 -8.54 -4.41 15.97
C VAL A 28 -8.09 -5.27 17.15
N GLU A 29 -8.93 -5.48 18.16
CA GLU A 29 -8.59 -6.37 19.29
C GLU A 29 -8.50 -7.84 18.86
N SER A 30 -9.40 -8.25 17.96
CA SER A 30 -9.37 -9.60 17.39
C SER A 30 -8.13 -9.78 16.52
N GLU A 31 -7.75 -8.75 15.76
CA GLU A 31 -6.56 -8.82 14.91
C GLU A 31 -5.28 -8.82 15.75
N ALA A 32 -5.18 -7.95 16.75
CA ALA A 32 -4.07 -7.94 17.70
C ALA A 32 -3.87 -9.32 18.36
N SER A 33 -4.96 -9.94 18.81
CA SER A 33 -4.91 -11.29 19.39
C SER A 33 -4.38 -12.35 18.41
N LYS A 34 -4.68 -12.24 17.12
CA LYS A 34 -4.12 -13.16 16.10
C LYS A 34 -2.66 -12.89 15.81
N GLN A 35 -2.26 -11.62 15.74
CA GLN A 35 -0.89 -11.25 15.41
C GLN A 35 0.08 -11.64 16.52
N TRP A 36 -0.37 -11.57 17.78
CA TRP A 36 0.36 -12.05 18.95
C TRP A 36 -0.14 -13.42 19.44
N ASP A 37 -0.57 -14.29 18.53
CA ASP A 37 -1.03 -15.64 18.90
C ASP A 37 0.01 -16.36 19.78
N GLY A 38 -0.47 -17.04 20.83
CA GLY A 38 0.36 -17.64 21.88
C GLY A 38 0.85 -16.69 22.97
N VAL A 39 0.51 -15.40 22.94
CA VAL A 39 0.73 -14.44 24.03
C VAL A 39 -0.57 -14.15 24.76
N ASP A 40 -0.55 -14.19 26.10
CA ASP A 40 -1.71 -13.84 26.92
C ASP A 40 -1.95 -12.32 26.92
N LEU A 41 -2.78 -11.84 25.99
CA LEU A 41 -3.20 -10.45 25.89
C LEU A 41 -4.48 -10.23 26.69
N THR A 42 -4.38 -9.60 27.86
CA THR A 42 -5.53 -9.26 28.72
C THR A 42 -5.42 -7.85 29.29
N GLY A 43 -6.57 -7.19 29.43
CA GLY A 43 -6.67 -5.81 29.93
C GLY A 43 -5.72 -4.87 29.20
N ARG A 44 -4.82 -4.22 29.95
CA ARG A 44 -3.93 -3.20 29.41
C ARG A 44 -3.00 -3.69 28.29
N THR A 45 -2.59 -4.97 28.28
CA THR A 45 -1.72 -5.47 27.20
C THR A 45 -2.48 -5.62 25.89
N LEU A 46 -3.75 -6.03 25.96
CA LEU A 46 -4.64 -6.05 24.80
C LEU A 46 -4.91 -4.64 24.28
N ASP A 47 -5.18 -3.67 25.16
CA ASP A 47 -5.41 -2.27 24.76
C ASP A 47 -4.21 -1.68 23.99
N ILE A 48 -2.99 -1.98 24.47
CA ILE A 48 -1.76 -1.53 23.81
C ILE A 48 -1.60 -2.22 22.46
N ALA A 49 -1.76 -3.54 22.39
CA ALA A 49 -1.63 -4.28 21.13
C ALA A 49 -2.67 -3.81 20.09
N ALA A 50 -3.93 -3.63 20.51
CA ALA A 50 -4.99 -3.09 19.66
C ALA A 50 -4.66 -1.66 19.20
N SER A 51 -4.05 -0.82 20.05
CA SER A 51 -3.63 0.53 19.63
C SER A 51 -2.54 0.51 18.54
N VAL A 52 -1.63 -0.47 18.58
CA VAL A 52 -0.62 -0.67 17.52
C VAL A 52 -1.32 -1.02 16.20
N GLU A 53 -2.31 -1.90 16.22
CA GLU A 53 -3.12 -2.24 15.04
C GLU A 53 -3.88 -1.04 14.49
N VAL A 54 -4.50 -0.23 15.36
CA VAL A 54 -5.19 1.00 14.95
C VAL A 54 -4.24 1.93 14.24
N VAL A 55 -3.06 2.19 14.81
CA VAL A 55 -2.05 3.06 14.19
C VAL A 55 -1.55 2.47 12.87
N TRP A 56 -1.36 1.15 12.79
CA TRP A 56 -0.96 0.48 11.55
C TRP A 56 -2.00 0.70 10.45
N VAL A 57 -3.26 0.39 10.74
CA VAL A 57 -4.40 0.54 9.83
C VAL A 57 -4.53 1.98 9.34
N LEU A 58 -4.42 2.96 10.25
CA LEU A 58 -4.50 4.38 9.88
C LEU A 58 -3.33 4.80 8.98
N ASN A 59 -2.12 4.31 9.24
CA ASN A 59 -0.97 4.60 8.37
C ASN A 59 -1.19 4.03 6.96
N VAL A 60 -1.65 2.80 6.83
CA VAL A 60 -1.93 2.20 5.50
C VAL A 60 -3.05 2.96 4.79
N ALA A 61 -4.08 3.40 5.52
CA ALA A 61 -5.13 4.25 4.96
C ALA A 61 -4.59 5.59 4.43
N LEU A 62 -3.72 6.25 5.20
CA LEU A 62 -3.05 7.50 4.79
C LEU A 62 -2.17 7.30 3.55
N TRP A 63 -1.42 6.20 3.46
CA TRP A 63 -0.67 5.85 2.25
C TRP A 63 -1.59 5.68 1.03
N GLY A 64 -2.73 5.00 1.21
CA GLY A 64 -3.74 4.86 0.17
C GLY A 64 -4.26 6.21 -0.34
N ALA A 65 -4.65 7.10 0.58
CA ALA A 65 -5.09 8.44 0.25
C ALA A 65 -4.00 9.26 -0.47
N ALA A 66 -2.76 9.21 0.01
CA ALA A 66 -1.63 9.90 -0.61
C ALA A 66 -1.36 9.41 -2.03
N ILE A 67 -1.43 8.10 -2.28
CA ILE A 67 -1.25 7.51 -3.61
C ILE A 67 -2.37 7.94 -4.56
N ILE A 68 -3.62 8.00 -4.09
CA ILE A 68 -4.75 8.55 -4.88
C ILE A 68 -4.47 10.01 -5.23
N ALA A 69 -4.05 10.83 -4.27
CA ALA A 69 -3.71 12.23 -4.51
C ALA A 69 -2.59 12.39 -5.55
N ILE A 70 -1.52 11.60 -5.46
CA ILE A 70 -0.45 11.55 -6.47
C ILE A 70 -1.02 11.20 -7.85
N ALA A 71 -1.90 10.20 -7.93
CA ALA A 71 -2.48 9.77 -9.18
C ALA A 71 -3.35 10.83 -9.84
N LEU A 72 -4.04 11.65 -9.04
CA LEU A 72 -4.88 12.75 -9.53
C LEU A 72 -4.04 13.96 -9.97
N LEU A 73 -3.06 14.35 -9.16
CA LEU A 73 -2.32 15.61 -9.29
C LEU A 73 -1.11 15.52 -10.23
N VAL A 74 -0.50 14.35 -10.38
CA VAL A 74 0.71 14.17 -11.20
C VAL A 74 0.36 13.58 -12.56
N SER A 75 0.97 14.09 -13.63
CA SER A 75 0.73 13.65 -15.00
C SER A 75 2.03 13.24 -15.72
N GLY A 76 1.85 12.62 -16.89
CA GLY A 76 2.95 12.22 -17.77
C GLY A 76 3.91 11.21 -17.12
N HIS A 77 5.20 11.30 -17.46
CA HIS A 77 6.22 10.38 -16.96
C HIS A 77 6.54 10.55 -15.49
N SER A 78 6.34 11.75 -14.95
CA SER A 78 6.54 12.03 -13.52
C SER A 78 5.59 11.18 -12.68
N LEU A 79 4.35 10.96 -13.14
CA LEU A 79 3.39 10.10 -12.46
C LEU A 79 3.92 8.67 -12.31
N ALA A 80 4.47 8.11 -13.39
CA ALA A 80 5.01 6.76 -13.39
C ALA A 80 6.22 6.62 -12.45
N ARG A 81 7.13 7.61 -12.46
CA ARG A 81 8.33 7.61 -11.58
C ARG A 81 7.96 7.73 -10.11
N ILE A 82 7.11 8.70 -9.78
CA ILE A 82 6.63 8.91 -8.41
C ILE A 82 5.81 7.70 -7.95
N GLY A 83 5.00 7.11 -8.84
CA GLY A 83 4.25 5.90 -8.58
C GLY A 83 5.13 4.72 -8.18
N VAL A 84 6.23 4.46 -8.91
CA VAL A 84 7.22 3.43 -8.53
C VAL A 84 7.76 3.69 -7.14
N VAL A 85 8.23 4.92 -6.88
CA VAL A 85 8.82 5.29 -5.59
C VAL A 85 7.79 5.12 -4.46
N ALA A 86 6.55 5.57 -4.65
CA ALA A 86 5.49 5.46 -3.66
C ALA A 86 5.20 3.99 -3.31
N ILE A 87 5.03 3.12 -4.31
CA ILE A 87 4.73 1.70 -4.08
C ILE A 87 5.89 1.00 -3.38
N VAL A 88 7.13 1.23 -3.83
CA VAL A 88 8.31 0.64 -3.20
C VAL A 88 8.46 1.10 -1.75
N THR A 89 8.26 2.39 -1.47
CA THR A 89 8.30 2.93 -0.12
C THR A 89 7.25 2.29 0.77
N VAL A 90 6.00 2.14 0.29
CA VAL A 90 4.95 1.44 1.04
C VAL A 90 5.39 0.00 1.34
N LEU A 91 5.77 -0.78 0.34
CA LEU A 91 6.15 -2.19 0.54
C LEU A 91 7.34 -2.33 1.50
N LEU A 92 8.38 -1.52 1.35
CA LEU A 92 9.54 -1.53 2.24
C LEU A 92 9.16 -1.14 3.66
N SER A 93 8.31 -0.13 3.85
CA SER A 93 7.83 0.25 5.19
C SER A 93 7.13 -0.91 5.90
N GLN A 94 6.28 -1.66 5.19
CA GLN A 94 5.55 -2.79 5.76
C GLN A 94 6.50 -3.93 6.14
N LEU A 95 7.48 -4.22 5.29
CA LEU A 95 8.49 -5.25 5.56
C LEU A 95 9.38 -4.88 6.75
N VAL A 96 9.82 -3.62 6.85
CA VAL A 96 10.69 -3.15 7.94
C VAL A 96 9.94 -3.18 9.26
N VAL A 97 8.73 -2.61 9.32
CA VAL A 97 7.96 -2.56 10.57
C VAL A 97 7.53 -3.97 10.98
N GLY A 98 6.97 -4.76 10.05
CA GLY A 98 6.52 -6.12 10.33
C GLY A 98 7.66 -7.04 10.72
N GLY A 99 8.80 -6.94 10.03
CA GLY A 99 10.01 -7.70 10.38
C GLY A 99 10.56 -7.33 11.75
N TYR A 100 10.63 -6.03 12.06
CA TYR A 100 11.09 -5.56 13.38
C TYR A 100 10.17 -6.04 14.50
N LEU A 101 8.85 -5.91 14.34
CA LEU A 101 7.89 -6.38 15.33
C LEU A 101 7.93 -7.90 15.49
N GLY A 102 8.09 -8.64 14.39
CA GLY A 102 8.18 -10.10 14.45
C GLY A 102 9.40 -10.58 15.22
N VAL A 103 10.57 -10.01 14.92
CA VAL A 103 11.84 -10.39 15.58
C VAL A 103 11.88 -9.96 17.04
N THR A 104 11.35 -8.77 17.37
CA THR A 104 11.55 -8.15 18.69
C THR A 104 10.40 -8.43 19.66
N TYR A 105 9.17 -8.53 19.15
CA TYR A 105 7.95 -8.57 19.96
C TYR A 105 7.07 -9.78 19.65
N ASN A 106 7.60 -10.79 18.94
CA ASN A 106 6.88 -12.01 18.57
C ASN A 106 5.58 -11.74 17.79
N TYR A 107 5.54 -10.67 16.99
CA TYR A 107 4.40 -10.31 16.15
C TYR A 107 4.30 -11.18 14.89
N GLY A 108 3.09 -11.40 14.36
CA GLY A 108 2.84 -12.13 13.12
C GLY A 108 2.68 -13.65 13.27
N GLN A 109 2.42 -14.16 14.49
CA GLN A 109 2.32 -15.61 14.74
C GLN A 109 1.13 -16.27 14.05
N GLY A 110 0.01 -15.53 13.91
CA GLY A 110 -1.16 -15.97 13.13
C GLY A 110 -0.94 -16.01 11.61
N GLY A 111 0.25 -15.60 11.13
CA GLY A 111 0.61 -15.56 9.72
C GLY A 111 -0.02 -14.38 8.96
N PRO A 112 0.35 -14.20 7.67
CA PRO A 112 -0.16 -13.11 6.87
C PRO A 112 -1.67 -13.28 6.60
N PRO A 113 -2.49 -12.25 6.85
CA PRO A 113 -3.91 -12.31 6.52
C PRO A 113 -4.12 -12.37 5.01
N TRP A 114 -5.21 -12.98 4.52
CA TRP A 114 -5.42 -13.17 3.08
C TRP A 114 -5.40 -11.86 2.26
N GLN A 115 -5.82 -10.75 2.90
CA GLN A 115 -5.80 -9.39 2.36
C GLN A 115 -4.38 -8.96 1.96
N PHE A 116 -3.35 -9.43 2.67
CA PHE A 116 -1.95 -9.17 2.34
C PHE A 116 -1.62 -9.63 0.91
N PHE A 117 -2.06 -10.83 0.51
CA PHE A 117 -1.78 -11.36 -0.82
C PHE A 117 -2.50 -10.57 -1.92
N VAL A 118 -3.72 -10.08 -1.65
CA VAL A 118 -4.46 -9.22 -2.58
C VAL A 118 -3.74 -7.89 -2.76
N ILE A 119 -3.33 -7.24 -1.67
CA ILE A 119 -2.58 -5.99 -1.70
C ILE A 119 -1.23 -6.17 -2.41
N LEU A 120 -0.54 -7.28 -2.15
CA LEU A 120 0.73 -7.60 -2.82
C LEU A 120 0.56 -7.79 -4.33
N ALA A 121 -0.47 -8.53 -4.75
CA ALA A 121 -0.78 -8.70 -6.16
C ALA A 121 -1.09 -7.36 -6.84
N LEU A 122 -1.90 -6.51 -6.20
CA LEU A 122 -2.20 -5.16 -6.69
C LEU A 122 -0.95 -4.28 -6.75
N ALA A 123 -0.08 -4.36 -5.75
CA ALA A 123 1.18 -3.62 -5.73
C ALA A 123 2.06 -4.02 -6.91
N ILE A 124 2.19 -5.33 -7.20
CA ILE A 124 2.97 -5.85 -8.33
C ILE A 124 2.41 -5.35 -9.66
N VAL A 125 1.10 -5.50 -9.89
CA VAL A 125 0.45 -5.05 -11.14
C VAL A 125 0.62 -3.53 -11.33
N THR A 126 0.45 -2.76 -10.25
CA THR A 126 0.60 -1.31 -10.27
C THR A 126 2.06 -0.91 -10.53
N LEU A 127 3.01 -1.60 -9.92
CA LEU A 127 4.43 -1.38 -10.13
C LEU A 127 4.83 -1.66 -11.58
N VAL A 128 4.36 -2.76 -12.16
CA VAL A 128 4.56 -3.09 -13.58
C VAL A 128 3.97 -2.00 -14.48
N ALA A 129 2.74 -1.56 -14.20
CA ALA A 129 2.11 -0.46 -14.95
C ALA A 129 2.94 0.83 -14.86
N CYS A 130 3.46 1.18 -13.68
CA CYS A 130 4.31 2.36 -13.51
C CYS A 130 5.65 2.21 -14.24
N ILE A 131 6.35 1.07 -14.13
CA ILE A 131 7.63 0.82 -14.81
C ILE A 131 7.47 0.88 -16.33
N MET A 132 6.38 0.30 -16.87
CA MET A 132 6.14 0.32 -18.31
C MET A 132 5.85 1.74 -18.83
N ASN A 133 5.13 2.56 -18.08
CA ASN A 133 4.86 3.96 -18.46
C ASN A 133 6.05 4.90 -18.16
N TRP A 134 6.99 4.52 -17.29
CA TRP A 134 8.24 5.25 -17.10
C TRP A 134 9.09 5.18 -18.38
N LYS A 135 9.18 4.01 -19.02
CA LYS A 135 10.05 3.79 -20.19
C LYS A 135 9.49 4.33 -21.51
N GLN A 136 8.22 4.74 -21.56
CA GLN A 136 7.68 5.36 -22.78
C GLN A 136 8.39 6.68 -23.01
N LYS A 137 8.80 6.98 -24.25
CA LYS A 137 9.30 8.33 -24.59
C LYS A 137 8.09 9.26 -24.65
N PRO A 138 8.24 10.56 -24.33
CA PRO A 138 7.16 11.50 -24.55
C PRO A 138 6.85 11.39 -26.04
N ALA A 139 5.58 11.26 -26.42
CA ALA A 139 5.21 11.42 -27.81
C ALA A 139 5.80 12.76 -28.24
N ARG A 140 6.85 12.70 -29.06
CA ARG A 140 7.53 13.87 -29.59
C ARG A 140 6.47 14.59 -30.42
N TRP A 141 5.89 15.64 -29.86
CA TRP A 141 5.24 16.68 -30.65
C TRP A 141 6.37 17.44 -31.38
N TYR A 142 6.85 16.86 -32.48
CA TYR A 142 7.53 17.58 -33.56
C TYR A 142 6.59 17.44 -34.75
N ALA A 143 5.78 18.48 -35.01
CA ALA A 143 5.92 19.42 -36.13
C ALA A 143 5.27 18.85 -37.42
N SER A 144 4.35 19.50 -38.13
CA SER A 144 4.01 20.92 -38.26
C SER A 144 2.54 21.09 -38.71
N VAL A 145 1.83 22.01 -38.05
CA VAL A 145 0.85 22.88 -38.71
C VAL A 145 1.66 23.98 -39.43
N SER A 146 1.17 24.44 -40.60
CA SER A 146 1.72 25.45 -41.55
C SER A 146 3.04 25.06 -42.24
N ASP A 147 3.19 25.03 -43.58
CA ASP A 147 2.35 25.41 -44.73
C ASP A 147 2.57 24.43 -45.89
#